data_AF-A0AAU6I301-F1
#
_entry.id   AF-A0AAU6I301-F1
#
_cell.length_a   1.000
_cell.length_b   1.000
_cell.length_c   1.000
_cell.angle_alpha   90.00
_cell.angle_beta   90.00
_cell.angle_gamma   90.00
#
_symmetry.space_group_name_H-M   'P 1'
#
loop_
_entity.id
_entity.type
_entity.pdbx_description
1 polymer ?
#
loop_
_entity_poly.entity_id
_entity_poly.type
_entity_poly.pdbx_seq_one_letter_code
_entity_poly.pdbx_strand_id
1 'polypeptide(L)' 'MNTDGWICSVLDNAGARLLALEEVGLFPTELRVGSGVYDSFVRLRHRELSDGVPLLVLGTAVTEDPQLTADEFLLRP' A
#
# COMPACT_ATOMS: atom_id res chain seq x y z
N MET A 1 4.13 -22.29 -0.81
CA MET A 1 4.69 -21.01 -0.34
C MET A 1 3.50 -20.09 -0.16
N ASN A 2 3.18 -19.67 1.08
CA ASN A 2 2.01 -18.83 1.34
C ASN A 2 2.27 -17.45 0.74
N THR A 3 1.66 -17.19 -0.41
CA THR A 3 1.65 -15.91 -1.12
C THR A 3 1.06 -14.76 -0.31
N ASP A 4 0.51 -15.01 0.88
CA ASP A 4 -0.12 -13.97 1.70
C ASP A 4 0.85 -13.34 2.71
N GLY A 5 1.95 -14.02 3.04
CA GLY A 5 2.87 -13.57 4.09
C GLY A 5 3.60 -12.27 3.77
N TRP A 6 3.96 -12.06 2.50
CA TRP A 6 4.65 -10.84 2.08
C TRP A 6 3.71 -9.63 2.03
N ILE A 7 2.43 -9.81 1.67
CA ILE A 7 1.42 -8.75 1.71
C ILE A 7 1.21 -8.26 3.15
N CYS A 8 1.06 -9.19 4.10
CA CYS A 8 0.96 -8.84 5.52
C CYS A 8 2.20 -8.06 5.99
N SER A 9 3.40 -8.48 5.57
CA SER A 9 4.63 -7.76 5.91
C SER A 9 4.67 -6.34 5.35
N VAL A 10 4.23 -6.11 4.11
CA VAL A 10 4.13 -4.76 3.53
C VAL A 10 3.13 -3.91 4.32
N LEU A 11 1.97 -4.46 4.68
CA LEU A 11 0.95 -3.75 5.45
C LEU A 11 1.45 -3.37 6.85
N ASP A 12 2.06 -4.30 7.57
CA ASP A 12 2.57 -4.07 8.93
C ASP A 12 3.67 -3.01 8.92
N ASN A 13 4.62 -3.11 7.97
CA ASN A 13 5.71 -2.14 7.86
C ASN A 13 5.24 -0.76 7.41
N ALA A 14 4.30 -0.70 6.44
CA ALA A 14 3.71 0.56 6.00
C ALA A 14 2.92 1.23 7.12
N GLY A 15 2.12 0.46 7.88
CA GLY A 15 1.36 0.95 9.02
C GLY A 15 2.25 1.51 10.12
N ALA A 16 3.31 0.79 10.50
CA ALA A 16 4.28 1.26 11.47
C ALA A 16 4.97 2.57 11.04
N ARG A 17 5.29 2.70 9.75
CA ARG A 17 5.96 3.90 9.21
C ARG A 17 5.02 5.09 9.08
N LEU A 18 3.75 4.87 8.71
CA LEU A 18 2.71 5.89 8.70
C LEU A 18 2.47 6.43 10.11
N LEU A 19 2.34 5.55 11.10
CA LEU A 19 2.17 5.94 12.51
C LEU A 19 3.35 6.79 13.01
N ALA A 20 4.58 6.37 12.73
CA ALA A 20 5.78 7.13 13.12
C ALA A 20 5.87 8.52 12.45
N LEU A 21 5.32 8.68 11.24
CA LEU A 21 5.24 9.97 10.55
C LEU A 21 4.15 10.86 11.13
N GLU A 22 3.00 10.29 11.47
CA GLU A 22 1.89 11.00 12.13
C GLU A 22 2.33 11.59 13.48
N GLU A 23 3.12 10.84 14.27
CA GLU A 23 3.67 11.30 15.55
C GLU A 23 4.55 12.57 15.42
N VAL A 24 5.12 12.83 14.23
CA VAL A 24 5.91 14.03 13.93
C VAL A 24 5.18 15.03 13.03
N GLY A 25 3.86 14.85 12.84
CA GLY A 25 3.01 15.77 12.06
C GLY A 25 3.21 15.68 10.54
N LEU A 26 3.71 14.55 10.03
CA LEU A 26 3.85 14.28 8.60
C LEU A 26 2.77 13.29 8.16
N PHE A 27 2.07 13.64 7.08
CA PHE A 27 0.93 12.87 6.58
C PHE A 27 1.13 12.53 5.10
N PRO A 28 1.83 11.43 4.77
CA PRO A 28 1.97 10.97 3.40
C PRO A 28 0.61 10.75 2.75
N THR A 29 0.41 11.30 1.56
CA THR A 29 -0.84 11.11 0.80
C THR A 29 -0.80 9.91 -0.14
N GLU A 30 0.39 9.38 -0.44
CA GLU A 30 0.57 8.27 -1.38
C GLU A 30 1.50 7.16 -0.81
N LEU A 31 1.05 5.92 -0.98
CA LEU A 31 1.79 4.69 -0.74
C LEU A 31 2.10 4.04 -2.09
N ARG A 32 3.38 3.95 -2.45
CA ARG A 32 3.85 3.25 -3.65
C ARG A 32 4.27 1.84 -3.31
N VAL A 33 3.84 0.90 -4.14
CA VAL A 33 4.14 -0.52 -3.99
C VAL A 33 4.48 -1.15 -5.34
N GLY A 34 5.24 -2.25 -5.32
CA GLY A 34 5.54 -3.01 -6.53
C GLY A 34 4.30 -3.63 -7.19
N SER A 35 4.38 -3.95 -8.49
CA SER A 35 3.26 -4.46 -9.30
C SER A 35 2.54 -5.67 -8.68
N GLY A 36 3.29 -6.62 -8.11
CA GLY A 36 2.70 -7.79 -7.47
C GLY A 36 1.80 -7.46 -6.28
N VAL A 37 2.21 -6.47 -5.48
CA VAL A 37 1.45 -5.93 -4.34
C VAL A 37 0.22 -5.20 -4.86
N TYR A 38 0.41 -4.33 -5.84
CA TYR A 38 -0.64 -3.52 -6.43
C TYR A 38 -1.76 -4.41 -7.01
N ASP A 39 -1.40 -5.39 -7.84
CA ASP A 39 -2.35 -6.34 -8.44
C ASP A 39 -3.12 -7.12 -7.38
N SER A 40 -2.47 -7.46 -6.28
CA SER A 40 -3.10 -8.17 -5.17
C SER A 40 -4.12 -7.27 -4.47
N PHE A 41 -3.80 -6.01 -4.21
CA PHE A 41 -4.76 -5.05 -3.67
C PHE A 41 -5.92 -4.76 -4.64
N VAL A 42 -5.65 -4.61 -5.93
CA VAL A 42 -6.69 -4.44 -6.96
C VAL A 42 -7.64 -5.64 -6.97
N ARG A 43 -7.11 -6.87 -6.92
CA ARG A 43 -7.94 -8.08 -6.85
C ARG A 43 -8.79 -8.13 -5.57
N LEU A 44 -8.23 -7.76 -4.43
CA LEU A 44 -8.94 -7.73 -3.14
C LEU A 44 -10.03 -6.65 -3.08
N ARG A 45 -9.82 -5.51 -3.76
CA ARG A 45 -10.71 -4.33 -3.74
C ARG A 45 -11.48 -4.14 -5.04
N HIS A 46 -11.57 -5.17 -5.87
CA HIS A 46 -12.16 -5.08 -7.21
C HIS A 46 -13.56 -4.47 -7.20
N ARG A 47 -14.37 -4.81 -6.19
CA ARG A 47 -15.74 -4.29 -6.05
C ARG A 47 -15.73 -2.78 -5.82
N GLU A 48 -15.00 -2.31 -4.82
CA GLU A 48 -14.91 -0.88 -4.48
C GLU A 48 -14.33 -0.06 -5.64
N LEU A 49 -13.31 -0.61 -6.33
CA LEU A 49 -12.74 0.00 -7.53
C LEU A 49 -13.78 0.13 -8.66
N SER A 50 -14.64 -0.89 -8.83
CA SER A 50 -15.72 -0.85 -9.83
C SER A 50 -16.77 0.21 -9.52
N ASP A 51 -16.96 0.52 -8.23
CA ASP A 51 -17.86 1.59 -7.75
C ASP A 51 -17.20 2.98 -7.79
N GLY A 52 -15.97 3.10 -8.31
CA GLY A 52 -15.22 4.35 -8.45
C GLY A 52 -14.50 4.82 -7.18
N VAL A 53 -14.42 3.97 -6.14
CA VAL A 53 -13.62 4.26 -4.95
C VAL A 53 -12.14 4.10 -5.32
N PRO A 54 -11.26 5.05 -4.96
CA PRO A 54 -9.83 4.91 -5.21
C PRO A 54 -9.25 3.73 -4.41
N LEU A 55 -8.13 3.18 -4.87
CA LEU A 55 -7.43 2.14 -4.12
C LEU A 55 -6.82 2.76 -2.85
N LEU A 56 -7.45 2.51 -1.71
CA LEU A 56 -7.01 2.99 -0.41
C LEU A 56 -6.53 1.83 0.46
N VAL A 57 -5.36 1.97 1.06
CA VAL A 57 -4.79 1.03 2.03
C VAL A 57 -4.27 1.86 3.20
N LEU A 58 -4.65 1.48 4.43
CA LEU A 58 -4.27 2.21 5.65
C LEU A 58 -4.66 3.70 5.64
N GLY A 59 -5.71 4.06 4.90
CA GLY A 59 -6.15 5.45 4.73
C GLY A 59 -5.35 6.25 3.71
N THR A 60 -4.36 5.64 3.04
CA THR A 60 -3.48 6.28 2.05
C THR A 60 -3.80 5.79 0.64
N ALA A 61 -3.72 6.68 -0.36
CA ALA A 61 -3.88 6.30 -1.75
C ALA A 61 -2.73 5.41 -2.22
N VAL A 62 -3.04 4.35 -2.95
CA VAL A 62 -2.04 3.40 -3.43
C VAL A 62 -1.78 3.58 -4.92
N THR A 63 -0.51 3.71 -5.27
CA THR A 63 -0.04 3.79 -6.65
C THR A 63 0.95 2.67 -6.94
N GLU A 64 0.92 2.13 -8.15
CA GLU A 64 1.92 1.17 -8.61
C GLU A 64 3.26 1.88 -8.89
N ASP A 65 4.36 1.27 -8.44
CA ASP A 65 5.71 1.63 -8.85
C ASP A 65 6.46 0.37 -9.33
N PRO A 66 6.57 0.14 -10.65
CA PRO A 66 7.17 -1.06 -11.21
C PRO A 66 8.66 -1.24 -10.87
N GLN A 67 9.32 -0.22 -10.30
CA GLN A 67 10.72 -0.30 -9.90
C GLN A 67 10.93 -0.94 -8.52
N LEU A 68 9.85 -1.09 -7.73
CA LEU A 68 9.91 -1.67 -6.40
C LEU A 68 9.80 -3.20 -6.43
N THR A 69 10.58 -3.88 -5.58
CA THR A 69 10.43 -5.32 -5.37
C THR A 69 9.16 -5.65 -4.59
N ALA A 70 8.84 -6.94 -4.45
CA ALA A 70 7.56 -7.40 -3.87
C ALA A 70 7.37 -7.02 -2.39
N ASP A 71 8.45 -6.74 -1.67
CA ASP A 71 8.51 -6.40 -0.26
C ASP A 71 8.83 -4.92 0.00
N GLU A 72 9.06 -4.14 -1.06
CA GLU A 72 9.38 -2.73 -0.96
C GLU A 72 8.14 -1.84 -1.06
N PHE A 73 8.19 -0.72 -0.34
CA PHE A 73 7.21 0.35 -0.46
C PHE A 73 7.86 1.71 -0.24
N LEU A 74 7.24 2.75 -0.78
CA LEU A 74 7.61 4.14 -0.52
C LEU A 74 6.39 4.93 -0.05
N LEU A 75 6.62 5.85 0.88
CA LEU A 75 5.65 6.85 1.28
C LEU A 75 6.01 8.18 0.63
N ARG A 76 5.06 8.80 -0.06
CA ARG A 76 5.23 10.11 -0.68
C ARG A 76 4.31 11.14 0.00
N PRO A 77 4.78 12.39 0.18
CA PRO A 77 3.96 13.48 0.69
C PRO A 77 2.69 13.63 -0.12
#